data_AF-A0A0P0A8V7-F1
#
_entry.id   AF-A0A0P0A8V7-F1
#
_cell.length_a   1.000
_cell.length_b   1.000
_cell.length_c   1.000
_cell.angle_alpha   90.00
_cell.angle_beta   90.00
_cell.angle_gamma   90.00
#
_symmetry.space_group_name_H-M   'P 1'
#
loop_
_entity.id
_entity.type
_entity.pdbx_description
1 polymer ?
#
loop_
_entity_poly.entity_id
_entity_poly.type
_entity_poly.pdbx_seq_one_letter_code
_entity_poly.pdbx_strand_id
1 'polypeptide(L)' 'MGGGTEADGTKSTSFCSNCYNNGAFTAYFGTAKEMQAFCKTQMRKSGVLTPIAWIFTQQIPFLDRWRED' A
#
# COMPACT_ATOMS: atom_id res chain seq x y z
N MET A 1 1.10 -12.66 -9.94
CA MET A 1 1.08 -11.73 -8.80
C MET A 1 2.42 -11.01 -8.75
N GLY A 2 2.49 -9.79 -9.31
CA GLY A 2 3.70 -8.96 -9.25
C GLY A 2 3.67 -8.12 -7.98
N GLY A 3 4.58 -8.39 -7.04
CA GLY A 3 4.84 -7.46 -5.94
C GLY A 3 5.39 -6.14 -6.50
N GLY A 4 5.33 -5.07 -5.71
CA GLY A 4 6.04 -3.84 -6.06
C GLY A 4 7.53 -4.09 -6.19
N THR A 5 8.27 -3.18 -6.80
CA THR A 5 9.72 -3.28 -6.89
C THR A 5 10.38 -2.16 -6.10
N GLU A 6 11.50 -2.46 -5.46
CA GLU A 6 12.41 -1.49 -4.87
C GLU A 6 13.22 -0.78 -5.96
N ALA A 7 13.96 0.28 -5.61
CA ALA A 7 14.74 1.07 -6.57
C ALA A 7 15.88 0.27 -7.25
N ASP A 8 16.34 -0.81 -6.60
CA ASP A 8 17.33 -1.75 -7.12
C ASP A 8 16.71 -2.85 -8.02
N GLY A 9 15.39 -2.82 -8.23
CA GLY A 9 14.65 -3.80 -9.02
C GLY A 9 14.28 -5.08 -8.26
N THR A 10 14.64 -5.22 -6.98
CA THR A 10 14.19 -6.33 -6.14
C THR A 10 12.70 -6.24 -5.84
N LYS A 11 12.05 -7.36 -5.51
CA LYS A 11 10.62 -7.35 -5.18
C LYS A 11 10.41 -6.88 -3.75
N SER A 12 9.49 -5.94 -3.57
CA SER A 12 9.02 -5.51 -2.27
C SER A 12 8.18 -6.61 -1.63
N THR A 13 8.55 -7.02 -0.42
CA THR A 13 7.79 -7.95 0.41
C THR A 13 6.63 -7.26 1.14
N SER A 14 6.69 -5.92 1.22
CA SER A 14 5.77 -5.11 2.02
C SER A 14 4.68 -4.47 1.16
N PHE A 15 4.94 -4.24 -0.13
CA PHE A 15 4.03 -3.48 -1.01
C PHE A 15 3.76 -4.17 -2.34
N CYS A 16 2.54 -4.00 -2.87
CA CYS A 16 2.17 -4.51 -4.19
C CYS A 16 2.44 -3.49 -5.30
N SER A 17 2.52 -3.97 -6.55
CA SER A 17 2.82 -3.15 -7.73
C SER A 17 1.83 -2.00 -7.98
N ASN A 18 0.61 -2.10 -7.44
CA ASN A 18 -0.39 -1.04 -7.58
C ASN A 18 -0.10 0.17 -6.68
N CYS A 19 0.52 -0.06 -5.53
CA CYS A 19 0.77 0.98 -4.53
C CYS A 19 2.23 1.45 -4.54
N TYR A 20 3.16 0.60 -4.98
CA TYR A 20 4.58 0.83 -4.91
C TYR A 20 5.29 0.22 -6.13
N ASN A 21 6.12 1.00 -6.78
CA ASN A 21 6.88 0.57 -7.96
C ASN A 21 8.19 1.33 -8.06
N ASN A 22 9.26 0.62 -8.41
CA ASN A 22 10.60 1.18 -8.62
C ASN A 22 11.11 2.05 -7.45
N GLY A 23 10.91 1.60 -6.21
CA GLY A 23 11.37 2.31 -5.02
C GLY A 23 10.49 3.48 -4.58
N ALA A 24 9.35 3.71 -5.25
CA ALA A 24 8.48 4.85 -4.99
C ALA A 24 7.01 4.44 -4.90
N PHE A 25 6.28 5.12 -4.02
CA PHE A 25 4.83 5.02 -3.99
C PHE A 25 4.24 5.73 -5.20
N THR A 26 3.17 5.15 -5.76
CA THR A 26 2.46 5.73 -6.92
C THR A 26 1.69 7.00 -6.56
N ALA A 27 1.55 7.31 -5.27
CA ALA A 27 0.97 8.52 -4.74
C ALA A 27 1.71 8.98 -3.48
N TYR A 28 1.60 10.28 -3.18
CA TYR A 28 2.08 10.84 -1.91
C TYR A 28 1.06 10.57 -0.80
N PHE A 29 1.56 10.09 0.34
CA PHE A 29 0.79 9.94 1.56
C PHE A 29 1.56 10.68 2.65
N GLY A 30 0.97 11.73 3.20
CA GLY A 30 1.46 12.44 4.38
C GLY A 30 1.03 11.77 5.68
N THR A 31 -0.03 10.94 5.66
CA THR A 31 -0.47 10.17 6.84
C THR A 31 -0.86 8.72 6.50
N ALA A 32 -0.82 7.84 7.49
CA ALA A 32 -1.30 6.46 7.36
C ALA A 32 -2.76 6.39 6.88
N LYS A 33 -3.61 7.32 7.31
CA LYS A 33 -5.04 7.39 6.92
C LYS A 33 -5.22 7.68 5.43
N GLU A 34 -4.40 8.56 4.87
CA GLU A 34 -4.42 8.85 3.42
C GLU A 34 -4.04 7.61 2.61
N MET A 35 -3.00 6.89 3.06
CA MET A 35 -2.60 5.62 2.44
C MET A 35 -3.71 4.58 2.54
N GLN A 36 -4.38 4.44 3.69
CA GLN A 36 -5.54 3.56 3.84
C GLN A 36 -6.66 3.90 2.86
N ALA A 37 -7.02 5.18 2.73
CA ALA A 37 -8.08 5.62 1.82
C ALA A 37 -7.75 5.32 0.35
N PHE A 38 -6.50 5.58 -0.04
CA PHE A 38 -6.00 5.27 -1.37
C PHE A 38 -6.04 3.76 -1.65
N CYS A 39 -5.43 2.94 -0.79
CA CYS A 39 -5.39 1.49 -0.95
C CYS A 39 -6.81 0.88 -1.01
N LYS A 40 -7.74 1.33 -0.15
CA LYS A 40 -9.16 0.91 -0.23
C LYS A 40 -9.78 1.24 -1.58
N THR A 41 -9.50 2.43 -2.11
CA THR A 41 -10.04 2.87 -3.41
C THR A 41 -9.49 2.03 -4.55
N GLN A 42 -8.18 1.77 -4.57
CA GLN A 42 -7.56 0.94 -5.60
C GLN A 42 -8.04 -0.51 -5.53
N MET A 43 -8.14 -1.09 -4.32
CA MET A 43 -8.66 -2.44 -4.13
C MET A 43 -10.10 -2.58 -4.64
N ARG A 44 -10.98 -1.61 -4.36
CA ARG A 44 -12.35 -1.61 -4.87
C ARG A 44 -12.39 -1.52 -6.40
N LYS A 45 -11.52 -0.72 -7.02
CA LYS A 45 -11.38 -0.65 -8.49
C LYS A 45 -10.92 -1.98 -9.10
N SER A 46 -10.08 -2.72 -8.39
CA SER A 46 -9.61 -4.06 -8.80
C SER A 46 -10.62 -5.19 -8.53
N GLY A 47 -11.84 -4.88 -8.08
CA GLY A 47 -12.88 -5.87 -7.81
C GLY A 47 -12.83 -6.51 -6.41
N VAL A 48 -11.97 -6.01 -5.51
CA VAL A 48 -11.93 -6.47 -4.13
C VAL A 48 -13.15 -5.94 -3.37
N LEU A 49 -13.82 -6.82 -2.63
CA LEU A 49 -14.97 -6.46 -1.80
C LEU A 49 -14.56 -5.47 -0.69
N THR A 50 -15.43 -4.51 -0.38
CA THR A 50 -15.21 -3.49 0.67
C THR A 50 -14.73 -4.05 2.03
N PRO A 51 -15.33 -5.11 2.62
CA PRO A 51 -14.87 -5.63 3.90
C PRO A 51 -13.45 -6.20 3.82
N ILE A 52 -13.10 -6.84 2.70
CA ILE A 52 -11.76 -7.39 2.46
C ILE A 52 -10.74 -6.26 2.34
N ALA A 53 -11.06 -5.22 1.55
CA ALA A 53 -10.21 -4.04 1.43
C ALA A 53 -9.99 -3.34 2.78
N TRP A 54 -11.02 -3.28 3.62
CA TRP A 54 -10.92 -2.71 4.96
C TRP A 54 -9.92 -3.49 5.83
N ILE A 55 -10.05 -4.81 5.93
CA ILE A 55 -9.15 -5.69 6.70
C ILE A 55 -7.69 -5.48 6.25
N PHE A 56 -7.43 -5.53 4.94
CA PHE A 56 -6.08 -5.36 4.42
C PHE A 56 -5.47 -3.98 4.69
N THR A 57 -6.29 -2.94 4.83
CA THR A 57 -5.80 -1.59 5.18
C THR A 57 -5.64 -1.35 6.68
N GLN A 58 -6.17 -2.19 7.56
CA GLN A 58 -6.04 -1.99 9.02
C GLN A 58 -4.59 -2.09 9.51
N GLN A 59 -3.74 -2.84 8.83
CA GLN A 59 -2.32 -2.98 9.17
C GLN A 59 -1.45 -1.77 8.78
N ILE A 60 -1.94 -0.88 7.91
CA ILE A 60 -1.15 0.24 7.35
C ILE A 60 -0.58 1.17 8.44
N PRO A 61 -1.32 1.59 9.48
CA PRO A 61 -0.78 2.45 10.54
C PRO A 61 0.34 1.80 11.36
N PHE A 62 0.49 0.48 11.32
CA PHE A 62 1.53 -0.25 12.05
C PHE A 62 2.81 -0.48 11.24
N LEU A 63 2.87 0.01 10.00
CA LEU A 63 4.07 -0.06 9.17
C LEU A 63 5.17 0.85 9.75
N ASP A 64 6.44 0.46 9.60
CA ASP A 64 7.59 1.23 10.10
C ASP A 64 7.60 2.69 9.69
N ARG A 65 7.09 3.01 8.48
CA ARG A 65 6.99 4.38 7.99
C ARG A 65 6.14 5.31 8.88
N TRP A 66 5.18 4.73 9.60
CA TRP A 66 4.21 5.46 10.42
C TRP A 66 4.40 5.21 11.91
N ARG A 67 5.33 4.35 12.29
CA ARG A 67 5.80 4.28 13.67
C ARG A 67 6.56 5.57 13.96
N GLU A 68 5.89 6.51 14.61
CA GLU A 68 6.56 7.52 15.43
C GLU A 68 7.16 6.78 16.64
N ASP A 69 8.43 7.02 16.95
CA ASP A 69 9.14 6.50 18.14
C ASP A 69 8.34 6.76 19.45
#